data_AF-A0A7V3X1P9-F1
#
_entry.id   AF-A0A7V3X1P9-F1
#
_cell.length_a   1.000
_cell.length_b   1.000
_cell.length_c   1.000
_cell.angle_alpha   90.00
_cell.angle_beta   90.00
_cell.angle_gamma   90.00
#
_symmetry.space_group_name_H-M   'P 1'
#
loop_
_entity.id
_entity.type
_entity.pdbx_description
1 polymer ?
#
loop_
_entity_poly.entity_id
_entity_poly.type
_entity_poly.pdbx_seq_one_letter_code
_entity_poly.pdbx_strand_id
1 'polypeptide(L)'
;MRTFRYILHRIASSPLIWGGALFTVYLFALKTADWPGAEFLRRYTTGHPIEYIETLLFFLGLSTLVFKGWRVAGEWAHLVHLQAEAYSLKTSPQELSQAIDGYAKAVGESTFLRHMRAGILYVQRRQSSRGLDEYLRELAQEEAENRRADYGFVRLVVWAIPILGFLGTVVGITLSLGNLSPQQLEETLPTVMGGLMVAFDTTALALALSMILMLVQYAVDRAEQKLVAAVSDRVQDVLLPMFVGESAGDQNAEVRQALRDVVQACEELVNTQNELWQRTLKERDEAIGNLWNRAGQALELAMTSALNATAEQHARRLQEMEKAHLQLLADWAKNTLEPVNVQINSVGEVLRRSTEILTELENRLREDAMAWRDLAHSVGELAELQRLLEQNLSAVASAKHFEEALATLAAAANLLSAHLHRLPADRSPWAEGHPTKAKAA
;
A
#
# COMPACT_ATOMS: atom_id res chain seq x y z
N MET A 1 -20.88 51.85 -41.52
CA MET A 1 -20.02 50.96 -42.34
C MET A 1 -18.64 50.66 -41.74
N ARG A 2 -17.89 51.63 -41.19
CA ARG A 2 -16.55 51.36 -40.60
C ARG A 2 -16.58 50.41 -39.38
N THR A 3 -17.56 50.56 -38.49
CA THR A 3 -17.73 49.68 -37.32
C THR A 3 -18.07 48.25 -37.71
N PHE A 4 -18.89 48.07 -38.76
CA PHE A 4 -19.25 46.74 -39.27
C PHE A 4 -18.04 46.03 -39.90
N ARG A 5 -17.21 46.74 -40.68
CA ARG A 5 -15.94 46.22 -41.21
C ARG A 5 -14.95 45.85 -40.10
N TYR A 6 -14.89 46.65 -39.03
CA TYR A 6 -14.02 46.38 -37.88
C TYR A 6 -14.45 45.13 -37.11
N ILE A 7 -15.76 44.97 -36.87
CA ILE A 7 -16.32 43.78 -36.23
C ILE A 7 -16.10 42.56 -37.12
N LEU A 8 -16.36 42.66 -38.43
CA LEU A 8 -16.15 41.57 -39.38
C LEU A 8 -14.68 41.13 -39.44
N HIS A 9 -13.74 42.08 -39.38
CA HIS A 9 -12.31 41.76 -39.35
C HIS A 9 -11.89 41.09 -38.03
N ARG A 10 -12.39 41.58 -36.88
CA ARG A 10 -12.15 40.93 -35.58
C ARG A 10 -12.73 39.52 -35.50
N ILE A 11 -13.90 39.31 -36.10
CA ILE A 11 -14.53 37.99 -36.17
C ILE A 11 -13.71 37.07 -37.06
N ALA A 12 -13.31 37.55 -38.24
CA ALA A 12 -12.49 36.79 -39.18
C ALA A 12 -11.09 36.46 -38.62
N SER A 13 -10.54 37.28 -37.72
CA SER A 13 -9.23 37.07 -37.11
C SER A 13 -9.27 36.33 -35.77
N SER A 14 -10.44 35.99 -35.23
CA SER A 14 -10.55 35.33 -33.93
C SER A 14 -10.48 33.80 -34.06
N PRO A 15 -9.40 33.14 -33.61
CA PRO A 15 -9.28 31.69 -33.72
C PRO A 15 -10.34 30.94 -32.91
N LEU A 16 -10.87 31.54 -31.84
CA LEU A 16 -11.90 30.93 -31.01
C LEU A 16 -13.24 30.83 -31.73
N ILE A 17 -13.62 31.87 -32.49
CA ILE A 17 -14.87 31.86 -33.27
C ILE A 17 -14.78 30.80 -34.36
N TRP A 18 -13.63 30.72 -35.05
CA TRP A 18 -13.39 29.68 -36.05
C TRP A 18 -13.38 28.27 -35.45
N GLY A 19 -12.84 28.08 -34.25
CA GLY A 19 -12.90 26.80 -33.55
C GLY A 19 -14.34 26.39 -33.21
N GLY A 20 -15.16 27.31 -32.71
CA GLY A 20 -16.58 27.06 -32.44
C GLY A 20 -17.40 26.82 -33.72
N ALA A 21 -17.09 27.53 -34.80
CA ALA A 21 -17.71 27.32 -36.11
C ALA A 21 -17.34 25.93 -36.68
N LEU A 22 -16.06 25.55 -36.61
CA LEU A 22 -15.58 24.22 -37.02
C LEU A 22 -16.26 23.10 -36.23
N PHE A 23 -16.40 23.27 -34.92
CA PHE A 23 -17.15 22.33 -34.09
C PHE A 23 -18.62 22.22 -34.50
N THR A 24 -19.28 23.34 -34.80
CA THR A 24 -20.69 23.34 -35.25
C THR A 24 -20.84 22.65 -36.61
N VAL A 25 -19.93 22.93 -37.54
CA VAL A 25 -19.88 22.26 -38.86
C VAL A 25 -19.62 20.77 -38.69
N TYR A 26 -18.72 20.39 -37.78
CA TYR A 26 -18.42 19.00 -37.45
C TYR A 26 -19.67 18.25 -36.95
N LEU A 27 -20.40 18.83 -35.99
CA LEU A 27 -21.65 18.25 -35.49
C LEU A 27 -22.73 18.15 -36.58
N PHE A 28 -22.86 19.19 -37.42
CA PHE A 28 -23.80 19.17 -38.54
C PHE A 28 -23.44 18.06 -39.53
N ALA A 29 -22.17 17.95 -39.92
CA ALA A 29 -21.68 16.92 -40.83
C ALA A 29 -21.92 15.52 -40.28
N LEU A 30 -21.69 15.30 -38.99
CA LEU A 30 -21.99 14.02 -38.31
C LEU A 30 -23.48 13.69 -38.35
N LYS A 31 -24.38 14.69 -38.34
CA LYS A 31 -25.83 14.47 -38.36
C LYS A 31 -26.39 14.24 -39.77
N THR A 32 -25.84 14.90 -40.78
CA THR A 32 -26.41 14.91 -42.14
C THR A 32 -25.78 13.93 -43.10
N ALA A 33 -24.54 13.48 -42.89
CA ALA A 33 -23.82 12.63 -43.81
C ALA A 33 -23.37 11.34 -43.14
N ASP A 34 -23.76 10.19 -43.70
CA ASP A 34 -23.18 8.89 -43.38
C ASP A 34 -21.97 8.66 -44.29
N TRP A 35 -20.78 8.94 -43.75
CA TRP A 35 -19.49 8.68 -44.40
C TRP A 35 -18.74 7.59 -43.63
N PRO A 36 -17.77 6.89 -44.26
CA PRO A 36 -17.04 5.82 -43.60
C PRO A 36 -16.33 6.34 -42.34
N GLY A 37 -16.71 5.83 -41.16
CA GLY A 37 -16.18 6.27 -39.86
C GLY A 37 -17.05 7.28 -39.10
N ALA A 38 -18.15 7.78 -39.70
CA ALA A 38 -19.09 8.66 -39.02
C ALA A 38 -19.72 8.03 -37.77
N GLU A 39 -20.03 6.73 -37.81
CA GLU A 39 -20.58 5.99 -36.67
C GLU A 39 -19.58 5.91 -35.50
N PHE A 40 -18.32 5.63 -35.80
CA PHE A 40 -17.23 5.62 -34.81
C PHE A 40 -17.08 7.00 -34.15
N LEU A 41 -17.03 8.06 -34.95
CA LEU A 41 -16.91 9.42 -34.43
C LEU A 41 -18.16 9.85 -33.65
N ARG A 42 -19.35 9.49 -34.11
CA ARG A 42 -20.59 9.76 -33.39
C ARG A 42 -20.59 9.07 -32.02
N ARG A 43 -20.12 7.82 -31.95
CA ARG A 43 -19.96 7.12 -30.67
C ARG A 43 -19.01 7.85 -29.73
N TYR A 44 -17.80 8.19 -30.19
CA TYR A 44 -16.76 8.73 -29.30
C TYR A 44 -16.86 10.23 -29.01
N THR A 45 -17.51 11.04 -29.86
CA THR A 45 -17.53 12.50 -29.71
C THR A 45 -18.89 13.06 -29.31
N THR A 46 -19.96 12.25 -29.41
CA THR A 46 -21.34 12.72 -29.20
C THR A 46 -22.17 11.80 -28.29
N GLY A 47 -21.55 10.81 -27.65
CA GLY A 47 -22.22 9.84 -26.77
C GLY A 47 -22.53 10.42 -25.39
N HIS A 48 -21.63 11.24 -24.84
CA HIS A 48 -21.78 11.82 -23.50
C HIS A 48 -21.52 13.34 -23.49
N PRO A 49 -22.17 14.16 -22.62
CA PRO A 49 -21.92 15.61 -22.55
C PRO A 49 -20.44 16.00 -22.35
N ILE A 50 -19.66 15.16 -21.67
CA ILE A 50 -18.22 15.37 -21.46
C ILE A 50 -17.47 15.29 -22.80
N GLU A 51 -17.81 14.33 -23.67
CA GLU A 51 -17.19 14.17 -24.99
C GLU A 51 -17.45 15.38 -25.90
N TYR A 52 -18.65 15.98 -25.80
CA TYR A 52 -18.95 17.24 -26.52
C TYR A 52 -18.04 18.38 -26.05
N ILE A 53 -17.80 18.50 -24.75
CA ILE A 53 -16.93 19.55 -24.19
C ILE A 53 -15.48 19.31 -24.60
N GLU A 54 -14.99 18.07 -24.52
CA GLU A 54 -13.64 17.71 -24.96
C GLU A 54 -13.43 18.00 -26.44
N THR A 55 -14.40 17.61 -27.28
CA THR A 55 -14.36 17.84 -28.73
C THR A 55 -14.40 19.33 -29.05
N LEU A 56 -15.24 20.12 -28.35
CA LEU A 56 -15.26 21.58 -28.50
C LEU A 56 -13.90 22.20 -28.14
N LEU A 57 -13.34 21.85 -26.97
CA LEU A 57 -12.03 22.33 -26.54
C LEU A 57 -10.95 21.95 -27.54
N PHE A 58 -11.01 20.74 -28.11
CA PHE A 58 -10.11 20.31 -29.16
C PHE A 58 -10.17 21.23 -30.39
N PHE A 59 -11.35 21.53 -30.93
CA PHE A 59 -11.46 22.43 -32.08
C PHE A 59 -11.02 23.86 -31.77
N LEU A 60 -11.26 24.35 -30.55
CA LEU A 60 -10.76 25.66 -30.11
C LEU A 60 -9.23 25.71 -30.06
N GLY A 61 -8.61 24.68 -29.48
CA GLY A 61 -7.15 24.54 -29.41
C GLY A 61 -6.54 24.38 -30.80
N LEU A 62 -7.10 23.49 -31.62
CA LEU A 62 -6.62 23.22 -32.98
C LEU A 62 -6.72 24.45 -33.87
N SER A 63 -7.85 25.16 -33.85
CA SER A 63 -8.02 26.41 -34.61
C SER A 63 -6.96 27.44 -34.22
N THR A 64 -6.71 27.61 -32.92
CA THR A 64 -5.67 28.54 -32.43
C THR A 64 -4.28 28.16 -32.95
N LEU A 65 -3.95 26.87 -32.94
CA LEU A 65 -2.67 26.36 -33.45
C LEU A 65 -2.55 26.52 -34.98
N VAL A 66 -3.61 26.24 -35.74
CA VAL A 66 -3.61 26.39 -37.20
C VAL A 66 -3.43 27.86 -37.59
N PHE A 67 -4.11 28.78 -36.92
CA PHE A 67 -3.93 30.21 -37.16
C PHE A 67 -2.50 30.67 -36.85
N LYS A 68 -1.92 30.22 -35.74
CA LYS A 68 -0.51 30.48 -35.43
C LYS A 68 0.41 29.89 -36.50
N GLY A 69 0.17 28.66 -36.94
CA GLY A 69 0.94 28.00 -38.00
C GLY A 69 0.89 28.75 -39.33
N TRP A 70 -0.29 29.21 -39.76
CA TRP A 70 -0.43 30.03 -40.97
C TRP A 70 0.27 31.37 -40.86
N ARG A 71 0.22 32.01 -39.68
CA ARG A 71 0.96 33.24 -39.44
C ARG A 71 2.47 33.02 -39.54
N VAL A 72 3.00 31.97 -38.93
CA VAL A 72 4.42 31.61 -39.02
C VAL A 72 4.82 31.33 -40.46
N ALA A 73 4.01 30.58 -41.22
CA ALA A 73 4.26 30.31 -42.64
C ALA A 73 4.25 31.59 -43.49
N GLY A 74 3.31 32.50 -43.23
CA GLY A 74 3.24 33.80 -43.88
C GLY A 74 4.47 34.67 -43.57
N GLU A 75 4.84 34.80 -42.30
CA GLU A 75 6.05 35.54 -41.89
C GLU A 75 7.32 34.94 -42.50
N TRP A 76 7.40 33.60 -42.61
CA TRP A 76 8.51 32.92 -43.28
C TRP A 76 8.59 33.27 -44.77
N ALA A 77 7.47 33.25 -45.48
CA ALA A 77 7.41 33.61 -46.89
C ALA A 77 7.82 35.08 -47.11
N HIS A 78 7.38 35.99 -46.24
CA HIS A 78 7.80 37.40 -46.27
C HIS A 78 9.30 37.58 -46.01
N LEU A 79 9.88 36.82 -45.08
CA LEU A 79 11.32 36.86 -44.79
C LEU A 79 12.15 36.46 -46.02
N VAL A 80 11.75 35.39 -46.72
CA VAL A 80 12.43 34.93 -47.94
C VAL A 80 12.35 35.98 -49.06
N HIS A 81 11.21 36.65 -49.21
CA HIS A 81 11.07 37.73 -50.20
C HIS A 81 11.96 38.94 -49.85
N LEU A 82 11.98 39.35 -48.58
CA LEU A 82 12.79 40.48 -48.08
C LEU A 82 14.30 40.23 -48.18
N GLN A 83 14.74 38.98 -48.08
CA GLN A 83 16.15 38.61 -48.24
C GLN A 83 16.70 39.01 -49.62
N ALA A 84 15.87 38.93 -50.67
CA ALA A 84 16.28 39.28 -52.03
C ALA A 84 16.49 40.80 -52.23
N GLU A 85 15.75 41.64 -51.50
CA GLU A 85 15.77 43.10 -51.66
C GLU A 85 16.77 43.81 -50.72
N ALA A 86 17.05 43.26 -49.53
CA ALA A 86 17.83 43.95 -48.50
C ALA A 86 19.34 44.11 -48.79
N TYR A 87 19.90 43.41 -49.78
CA TYR A 87 21.34 43.47 -50.10
C TYR A 87 21.75 44.71 -50.93
N SER A 88 20.82 45.55 -51.39
CA SER A 88 21.13 46.71 -52.23
C SER A 88 21.32 48.03 -51.48
N LEU A 89 21.13 48.08 -50.16
CA LEU A 89 21.14 49.32 -49.37
C LEU A 89 22.51 49.56 -48.71
N LYS A 90 23.45 50.14 -49.45
CA LYS A 90 24.61 50.85 -48.86
C LYS A 90 24.21 52.30 -48.64
N THR A 91 23.66 52.62 -47.47
CA THR A 91 23.06 53.93 -47.25
C THR A 91 23.18 54.39 -45.80
N SER A 92 23.16 55.72 -45.59
CA SER A 92 23.19 56.37 -44.28
C SER A 92 22.13 55.81 -43.30
N PRO A 93 22.39 55.77 -41.99
CA PRO A 93 21.46 55.25 -40.98
C PRO A 93 20.08 55.93 -40.98
N GLN A 94 20.01 57.19 -41.41
CA GLN A 94 18.78 57.97 -41.50
C GLN A 94 17.97 57.59 -42.75
N GLU A 95 18.64 57.36 -43.87
CA GLU A 95 18.03 56.92 -45.12
C GLU A 95 17.51 55.48 -45.00
N LEU A 96 18.22 54.61 -44.27
CA LEU A 96 17.76 53.25 -43.98
C LEU A 96 16.49 53.26 -43.10
N SER A 97 16.44 54.12 -42.08
CA SER A 97 15.23 54.25 -41.24
C SER A 97 14.02 54.71 -42.06
N GLN A 98 14.21 55.66 -42.99
CA GLN A 98 13.13 56.14 -43.86
C GLN A 98 12.69 55.07 -44.87
N ALA A 99 13.63 54.30 -45.42
CA ALA A 99 13.34 53.18 -46.32
C ALA A 99 12.51 52.10 -45.60
N ILE A 100 12.87 51.73 -44.37
CA ILE A 100 12.15 50.74 -43.57
C ILE A 100 10.76 51.25 -43.17
N ASP A 101 10.63 52.51 -42.75
CA ASP A 101 9.33 53.10 -42.43
C ASP A 101 8.42 53.19 -43.67
N GLY A 102 9.00 53.45 -44.85
CA GLY A 102 8.28 53.40 -46.13
C GLY A 102 7.81 52.00 -46.49
N TYR A 103 8.68 51.00 -46.32
CA TYR A 103 8.36 49.60 -46.60
C TYR A 103 7.33 49.03 -45.62
N ALA A 104 7.45 49.34 -44.32
CA ALA A 104 6.49 48.96 -43.30
C ALA A 104 5.08 49.53 -43.57
N LYS A 105 4.98 50.73 -44.17
CA LYS A 105 3.69 51.30 -44.60
C LYS A 105 3.09 50.59 -45.82
N ALA A 106 3.93 50.06 -46.71
CA ALA A 106 3.47 49.40 -47.94
C ALA A 106 3.09 47.93 -47.71
N VAL A 107 3.90 47.20 -46.94
CA VAL A 107 3.78 45.74 -46.76
C VAL A 107 3.20 45.34 -45.39
N GLY A 108 3.14 46.29 -44.45
CA GLY A 108 2.76 46.03 -43.06
C GLY A 108 3.98 45.73 -42.17
N GLU A 109 3.79 45.85 -40.87
CA GLU A 109 4.86 45.69 -39.88
C GLU A 109 5.13 44.20 -39.62
N SER A 110 6.26 43.69 -40.09
CA SER A 110 6.74 42.33 -39.81
C SER A 110 7.73 42.33 -38.63
N THR A 111 7.91 41.18 -37.98
CA THR A 111 8.93 41.04 -36.90
C THR A 111 10.33 41.41 -37.38
N PHE A 112 10.67 41.08 -38.62
CA PHE A 112 11.93 41.49 -39.24
C PHE A 112 12.07 43.02 -39.32
N LEU A 113 11.06 43.72 -39.87
CA LEU A 113 11.11 45.19 -39.98
C LEU A 113 11.14 45.86 -38.61
N ARG A 114 10.41 45.32 -37.64
CA ARG A 114 10.41 45.81 -36.25
C ARG A 114 11.80 45.68 -35.62
N HIS A 115 12.46 44.52 -35.76
CA HIS A 115 13.80 44.30 -35.22
C HIS A 115 14.84 45.17 -35.93
N MET A 116 14.75 45.33 -37.25
CA MET A 116 15.63 46.25 -37.99
C MET A 116 15.47 47.69 -37.50
N ARG A 117 14.23 48.16 -37.35
CA ARG A 117 13.93 49.51 -36.86
C ARG A 117 14.47 49.73 -35.45
N ALA A 118 14.30 48.76 -34.55
CA ALA A 118 14.84 48.81 -33.20
C ALA A 118 16.38 48.91 -33.20
N GLY A 119 17.06 48.10 -34.01
CA GLY A 119 18.52 48.15 -34.14
C GLY A 119 19.02 49.49 -34.67
N ILE A 120 18.37 50.06 -35.69
CA ILE A 120 18.74 51.37 -36.25
C ILE A 120 18.52 52.49 -35.22
N LEU A 121 17.37 52.49 -34.53
CA LEU A 121 17.07 53.46 -33.48
C LEU A 121 18.08 53.38 -32.33
N TYR A 122 18.52 52.17 -31.98
CA TYR A 122 19.57 51.96 -30.97
C TYR A 122 20.88 52.65 -31.38
N VAL A 123 21.35 52.44 -32.62
CA VAL A 123 22.57 53.08 -33.11
C VAL A 123 22.40 54.60 -33.20
N GLN A 124 21.26 55.09 -33.71
CA GLN A 124 20.97 56.52 -33.81
C GLN A 124 20.96 57.21 -32.43
N ARG A 125 20.40 56.57 -31.40
CA ARG A 125 20.36 57.13 -30.04
C ARG A 125 21.74 57.12 -29.37
N ARG A 126 22.50 56.03 -29.56
CA ARG A 126 23.80 55.84 -28.90
C ARG A 126 24.96 56.48 -29.66
N GLN A 127 24.75 56.87 -30.92
CA GLN A 127 25.79 57.36 -31.85
C GLN A 127 26.99 56.40 -31.96
N SER A 128 26.77 55.11 -31.67
CA SER A 128 27.79 54.08 -31.64
C SER A 128 27.16 52.72 -31.93
N SER A 129 27.89 51.88 -32.66
CA SER A 129 27.53 50.48 -32.96
C SER A 129 27.97 49.49 -31.88
N ARG A 130 28.64 49.97 -30.82
CA ARG A 130 29.12 49.13 -29.72
C ARG A 130 27.94 48.49 -28.97
N GLY A 131 27.96 47.16 -28.88
CA GLY A 131 26.90 46.37 -28.23
C GLY A 131 25.63 46.21 -29.06
N LEU A 132 25.66 46.51 -30.37
CA LEU A 132 24.50 46.28 -31.25
C LEU A 132 24.16 44.78 -31.38
N ASP A 133 25.16 43.91 -31.51
CA ASP A 133 24.95 42.45 -31.60
C ASP A 133 24.21 41.93 -30.35
N GLU A 134 24.70 42.28 -29.17
CA GLU A 134 24.09 41.89 -27.89
C GLU A 134 22.67 42.42 -27.74
N TYR A 135 22.43 43.70 -28.06
CA TYR A 135 21.08 44.27 -28.06
C TYR A 135 20.11 43.54 -29.02
N LEU A 136 20.56 43.19 -30.22
CA LEU A 136 19.74 42.46 -31.19
C LEU A 136 19.42 41.03 -30.72
N ARG A 137 20.37 40.36 -30.04
CA ARG A 137 20.15 39.04 -29.44
C ARG A 137 19.16 39.11 -28.28
N GLU A 138 19.29 40.09 -27.40
CA GLU A 138 18.33 40.35 -26.31
C GLU A 138 16.92 40.56 -26.86
N LEU A 139 16.78 41.39 -27.89
CA LEU A 139 15.49 41.65 -28.54
C LEU A 139 14.88 40.38 -29.16
N ALA A 140 15.71 39.54 -29.81
CA ALA A 140 15.26 38.27 -30.36
C ALA A 140 14.82 37.27 -29.28
N GLN A 141 15.51 37.27 -28.13
CA GLN A 141 15.16 36.43 -27.00
C GLN A 141 13.84 36.88 -26.34
N GLU A 142 13.66 38.18 -26.14
CA GLU A 142 12.41 38.76 -25.63
C GLU A 142 11.22 38.41 -26.55
N GLU A 143 11.40 38.52 -27.87
CA GLU A 143 10.38 38.13 -28.85
C GLU A 143 10.04 36.63 -28.77
N ALA A 144 11.05 35.77 -28.61
CA ALA A 144 10.84 34.33 -28.45
C ALA A 144 10.07 34.01 -27.16
N GLU A 145 10.33 34.71 -26.07
CA GLU A 145 9.62 34.56 -24.79
C GLU A 145 8.17 35.03 -24.90
N ASN A 146 7.94 36.19 -25.52
CA ASN A 146 6.60 36.73 -25.77
C ASN A 146 5.75 35.77 -26.62
N ARG A 147 6.32 35.22 -27.70
CA ARG A 147 5.63 34.22 -28.54
C ARG A 147 5.28 32.94 -27.79
N ARG A 148 6.13 32.49 -26.85
CA ARG A 148 5.81 31.35 -25.97
C ARG A 148 4.68 31.66 -24.99
N ALA A 149 4.61 32.89 -24.49
CA ALA A 149 3.54 33.33 -23.59
C ALA A 149 2.16 33.25 -24.27
N ASP A 150 2.09 33.54 -25.58
CA ASP A 150 0.85 33.47 -26.37
C ASP A 150 0.23 32.06 -26.47
N TYR A 151 0.97 31.00 -26.12
CA TYR A 151 0.42 29.63 -26.06
C TYR A 151 -0.39 29.36 -24.78
N GLY A 152 -0.58 30.36 -23.90
CA GLY A 152 -1.30 30.20 -22.63
C GLY A 152 -2.66 29.52 -22.76
N PHE A 153 -3.49 29.94 -23.73
CA PHE A 153 -4.80 29.33 -23.97
C PHE A 153 -4.69 27.88 -24.47
N VAL A 154 -3.81 27.60 -25.43
CA VAL A 154 -3.62 26.24 -25.95
C VAL A 154 -3.14 25.29 -24.84
N ARG A 155 -2.22 25.76 -23.99
CA ARG A 155 -1.70 25.00 -22.85
C ARG A 155 -2.80 24.67 -21.83
N LEU A 156 -3.68 25.64 -21.57
CA LEU A 156 -4.87 25.43 -20.73
C LEU A 156 -5.76 24.33 -21.32
N VAL A 157 -6.05 24.39 -22.62
CA VAL A 157 -6.87 23.38 -23.32
C VAL A 157 -6.25 21.99 -23.27
N VAL A 158 -4.96 21.88 -23.59
CA VAL A 158 -4.21 20.60 -23.55
C VAL A 158 -4.22 19.99 -22.15
N TRP A 159 -4.16 20.81 -21.10
CA TRP A 159 -4.26 20.36 -19.71
C TRP A 159 -5.70 20.01 -19.28
N ALA A 160 -6.70 20.74 -19.77
CA ALA A 160 -8.10 20.55 -19.39
C ALA A 160 -8.71 19.26 -19.97
N ILE A 161 -8.36 18.88 -21.21
CA ILE A 161 -8.94 17.71 -21.88
C ILE A 161 -8.71 16.40 -21.08
N PRO A 162 -7.48 16.05 -20.64
CA PRO A 162 -7.27 14.84 -19.81
C PRO A 162 -8.01 14.86 -18.47
N ILE A 163 -8.17 16.04 -17.85
CA ILE A 163 -8.91 16.19 -16.59
C ILE A 163 -10.40 15.91 -16.83
N LEU A 164 -10.95 16.38 -17.96
CA LEU A 164 -12.32 16.05 -18.37
C LEU A 164 -12.48 14.56 -18.68
N GLY A 165 -11.49 13.92 -19.30
CA GLY A 165 -11.52 12.47 -19.54
C GLY A 165 -11.54 11.69 -18.22
N PHE A 166 -10.71 12.10 -17.26
CA PHE A 166 -10.75 11.53 -15.91
C PHE A 166 -12.12 11.75 -15.23
N LEU A 167 -12.69 12.97 -15.33
CA LEU A 167 -14.05 13.24 -14.84
C LEU A 167 -15.08 12.31 -15.51
N GLY A 168 -14.93 12.03 -16.80
CA GLY A 168 -15.71 11.04 -17.54
C GLY A 168 -15.66 9.65 -16.91
N THR A 169 -14.48 9.18 -16.50
CA THR A 169 -14.36 7.90 -15.77
C THR A 169 -15.12 7.91 -14.45
N VAL A 170 -14.97 8.98 -13.66
CA VAL A 170 -15.60 9.09 -12.34
C VAL A 170 -17.11 9.08 -12.49
N VAL A 171 -17.66 9.82 -13.45
CA VAL A 171 -19.09 9.83 -13.75
C VAL A 171 -19.55 8.46 -14.25
N GLY A 172 -18.87 7.86 -15.21
CA GLY A 172 -19.27 6.56 -15.77
C GLY A 172 -19.24 5.41 -14.76
N ILE A 173 -18.20 5.35 -13.91
CA ILE A 173 -18.10 4.35 -12.84
C ILE A 173 -19.17 4.59 -11.77
N THR A 174 -19.42 5.85 -11.37
CA THR A 174 -20.46 6.19 -10.39
C THR A 174 -21.85 5.78 -10.88
N LEU A 175 -22.15 6.04 -12.16
CA LEU A 175 -23.41 5.61 -12.80
C LEU A 175 -23.52 4.08 -12.86
N SER A 176 -22.40 3.38 -13.05
CA SER A 176 -22.37 1.92 -13.08
C SER A 176 -22.60 1.30 -11.70
N LEU A 177 -21.91 1.80 -10.68
CA LEU A 177 -21.94 1.26 -9.33
C LEU A 177 -23.21 1.67 -8.56
N GLY A 178 -23.73 2.87 -8.80
CA GLY A 178 -24.93 3.38 -8.12
C GLY A 178 -26.22 2.63 -8.48
N ASN A 179 -26.23 1.89 -9.59
CA ASN A 179 -27.40 1.15 -10.08
C ASN A 179 -27.30 -0.37 -9.85
N LEU A 180 -26.32 -0.85 -9.08
CA LEU A 180 -26.19 -2.26 -8.75
C LEU A 180 -27.14 -2.66 -7.60
N SER A 181 -28.26 -3.30 -7.93
CA SER A 181 -29.07 -4.03 -6.96
C SER A 181 -28.63 -5.51 -6.94
N PRO A 182 -28.10 -6.03 -5.81
CA PRO A 182 -27.61 -7.42 -5.71
C PRO A 182 -28.67 -8.48 -6.04
N GLN A 183 -29.96 -8.12 -5.95
CA GLN A 183 -31.08 -9.01 -6.20
C GLN A 183 -31.52 -9.10 -7.67
N GLN A 184 -31.03 -8.23 -8.57
CA GLN A 184 -31.44 -8.17 -9.99
C GLN A 184 -30.23 -8.04 -10.94
N LEU A 185 -29.23 -8.90 -10.74
CA LEU A 185 -27.95 -8.80 -11.44
C LEU A 185 -28.08 -8.94 -12.97
N GLU A 186 -28.99 -9.79 -13.46
CA GLU A 186 -29.25 -9.96 -14.90
C GLU A 186 -29.91 -8.73 -15.55
N GLU A 187 -30.79 -8.04 -14.82
CA GLU A 187 -31.47 -6.83 -15.31
C GLU A 187 -30.59 -5.58 -15.22
N THR A 188 -29.63 -5.55 -14.29
CA THR A 188 -28.73 -4.41 -14.06
C THR A 188 -27.46 -4.44 -14.91
N LEU A 189 -27.09 -5.60 -15.46
CA LEU A 189 -25.86 -5.78 -16.25
C LEU A 189 -25.76 -4.83 -17.48
N PRO A 190 -26.80 -4.62 -18.30
CA PRO A 190 -26.72 -3.68 -19.43
C PRO A 190 -26.48 -2.24 -19.00
N THR A 191 -27.08 -1.81 -17.88
CA THR A 191 -26.92 -0.47 -17.32
C THR A 191 -25.50 -0.25 -16.79
N VAL A 192 -24.95 -1.25 -16.10
CA VAL A 192 -23.57 -1.25 -15.61
C VAL A 192 -22.58 -1.19 -16.77
N MET A 193 -22.81 -1.99 -17.83
CA MET A 193 -21.98 -1.94 -19.03
C MET A 193 -22.06 -0.59 -19.74
N GLY A 194 -23.24 0.05 -19.78
CA GLY A 194 -23.40 1.38 -20.38
C GLY A 194 -22.57 2.45 -19.66
N GLY A 195 -22.62 2.49 -18.33
CA GLY A 195 -21.81 3.44 -17.56
C GLY A 195 -20.30 3.18 -17.68
N LEU A 196 -19.89 1.92 -17.77
CA LEU A 196 -18.50 1.55 -17.96
C LEU A 196 -17.99 1.92 -19.37
N MET A 197 -18.83 1.78 -20.40
CA MET A 197 -18.50 2.26 -21.74
C MET A 197 -18.29 3.78 -21.76
N VAL A 198 -19.15 4.55 -21.11
CA VAL A 198 -18.97 6.02 -21.00
C VAL A 198 -17.63 6.36 -20.33
N ALA A 199 -17.27 5.65 -19.25
CA ALA A 199 -15.99 5.86 -18.55
C ALA A 199 -14.78 5.63 -19.47
N PHE A 200 -14.79 4.53 -20.24
CA PHE A 200 -13.68 4.20 -21.13
C PHE A 200 -13.64 5.08 -22.38
N ASP A 201 -14.79 5.35 -23.00
CA ASP A 201 -14.86 6.12 -24.25
C ASP A 201 -14.43 7.58 -24.03
N THR A 202 -14.88 8.22 -22.94
CA THR A 202 -14.44 9.58 -22.55
C THR A 202 -12.94 9.68 -22.33
N THR A 203 -12.32 8.71 -21.65
CA THR A 203 -10.87 8.73 -21.41
C THR A 203 -10.07 8.49 -22.67
N ALA A 204 -10.50 7.51 -23.48
CA ALA A 204 -9.84 7.20 -24.73
C ALA A 204 -9.86 8.41 -25.68
N LEU A 205 -11.01 9.10 -25.77
CA LEU A 205 -11.17 10.32 -26.54
C LEU A 205 -10.23 11.42 -26.02
N ALA A 206 -10.28 11.72 -24.72
CA ALA A 206 -9.48 12.78 -24.11
C ALA A 206 -7.98 12.61 -24.40
N LEU A 207 -7.45 11.40 -24.23
CA LEU A 207 -6.04 11.10 -24.48
C LEU A 207 -5.69 11.24 -25.96
N ALA A 208 -6.55 10.75 -26.87
CA ALA A 208 -6.34 10.85 -28.31
C ALA A 208 -6.32 12.33 -28.77
N LEU A 209 -7.32 13.11 -28.36
CA LEU A 209 -7.42 14.53 -28.72
C LEU A 209 -6.26 15.35 -28.14
N SER A 210 -5.89 15.11 -26.88
CA SER A 210 -4.76 15.78 -26.23
C SER A 210 -3.43 15.46 -26.93
N MET A 211 -3.21 14.19 -27.31
CA MET A 211 -2.01 13.78 -28.03
C MET A 211 -1.87 14.47 -29.39
N ILE A 212 -2.98 14.59 -30.14
CA ILE A 212 -3.00 15.30 -31.42
C ILE A 212 -2.66 16.78 -31.22
N LEU A 213 -3.28 17.45 -30.24
CA LEU A 213 -2.99 18.86 -29.95
C LEU A 213 -1.54 19.09 -29.54
N MET A 214 -0.99 18.23 -28.67
CA MET A 214 0.40 18.31 -28.26
C MET A 214 1.36 18.18 -29.46
N LEU A 215 1.08 17.27 -30.39
CA LEU A 215 1.89 17.10 -31.59
C LEU A 215 1.85 18.33 -32.50
N VAL A 216 0.65 18.87 -32.76
CA VAL A 216 0.50 20.08 -33.58
C VAL A 216 1.14 21.28 -32.89
N GLN A 217 0.96 21.43 -31.59
CA GLN A 217 1.58 22.49 -30.80
C GLN A 217 3.10 22.42 -30.89
N TYR A 218 3.69 21.23 -30.74
CA TYR A 218 5.13 21.02 -30.88
C TYR A 218 5.63 21.44 -32.27
N ALA A 219 4.93 21.05 -33.33
CA ALA A 219 5.32 21.40 -34.70
C ALA A 219 5.28 22.93 -34.94
N VAL A 220 4.24 23.61 -34.47
CA VAL A 220 4.10 25.07 -34.63
C VAL A 220 5.13 25.82 -33.78
N ASP A 221 5.34 25.45 -32.51
CA ASP A 221 6.36 26.04 -31.65
C ASP A 221 7.77 25.87 -32.24
N ARG A 222 8.07 24.67 -32.80
CA ARG A 222 9.35 24.42 -33.47
C ARG A 222 9.53 25.28 -34.72
N ALA A 223 8.49 25.49 -35.51
CA ALA A 223 8.54 26.36 -36.69
C ALA A 223 8.72 27.83 -36.29
N GLU A 224 8.04 28.27 -35.22
CA GLU A 224 8.13 29.62 -34.70
C GLU A 224 9.51 29.95 -34.14
N GLN A 225 10.12 29.03 -33.37
CA GLN A 225 11.49 29.19 -32.88
C GLN A 225 12.50 29.31 -34.02
N LYS A 226 12.35 28.49 -35.07
CA LYS A 226 13.19 28.59 -36.27
C LYS A 226 13.02 29.93 -36.95
N LEU A 227 11.81 30.48 -36.99
CA LEU A 227 11.52 31.75 -37.64
C LEU A 227 12.18 32.90 -36.90
N VAL A 228 12.05 32.95 -35.57
CA VAL A 228 12.68 33.99 -34.75
C VAL A 228 14.20 33.95 -34.89
N ALA A 229 14.80 32.76 -34.88
CA ALA A 229 16.23 32.59 -35.12
C ALA A 229 16.65 33.09 -36.51
N ALA A 230 15.94 32.66 -37.57
CA ALA A 230 16.22 33.09 -38.95
C ALA A 230 16.06 34.61 -39.14
N VAL A 231 15.06 35.22 -38.49
CA VAL A 231 14.88 36.68 -38.48
C VAL A 231 16.05 37.34 -37.76
N SER A 232 16.46 36.85 -36.59
CA SER A 232 17.57 37.39 -35.80
C SER A 232 18.88 37.37 -36.59
N ASP A 233 19.26 36.20 -37.12
CA ASP A 233 20.45 36.02 -37.92
C ASP A 233 20.44 36.98 -39.10
N ARG A 234 19.29 37.10 -39.78
CA ARG A 234 19.16 37.99 -40.94
C ARG A 234 19.29 39.46 -40.57
N VAL A 235 18.72 39.89 -39.46
CA VAL A 235 18.84 41.28 -38.99
C VAL A 235 20.30 41.59 -38.63
N GLN A 236 21.00 40.65 -37.98
CA GLN A 236 22.43 40.79 -37.67
C GLN A 236 23.27 40.86 -38.95
N ASP A 237 23.04 39.99 -39.93
CA ASP A 237 23.75 39.96 -41.21
C ASP A 237 23.62 41.27 -42.00
N VAL A 238 22.47 41.96 -41.89
CA VAL A 238 22.24 43.22 -42.60
C VAL A 238 22.78 44.42 -41.81
N LEU A 239 22.54 44.47 -40.48
CA LEU A 239 22.91 45.64 -39.68
C LEU A 239 24.38 45.65 -39.24
N LEU A 240 24.95 44.52 -38.81
CA LEU A 240 26.31 44.52 -38.26
C LEU A 240 27.36 45.02 -39.27
N PRO A 241 27.38 44.55 -40.53
CA PRO A 241 28.36 45.04 -41.52
C PRO A 241 28.20 46.53 -41.84
N MET A 242 26.99 47.08 -41.75
CA MET A 242 26.71 48.48 -42.06
C MET A 242 27.24 49.43 -40.98
N PHE A 243 27.26 49.01 -39.71
CA PHE A 243 27.53 49.89 -38.58
C PHE A 243 28.86 49.60 -37.85
N VAL A 244 29.42 48.40 -38.01
CA VAL A 244 30.68 48.01 -37.34
C VAL A 244 31.91 48.34 -38.20
N GLY A 245 31.72 48.76 -39.47
CA GLY A 245 32.79 48.94 -40.47
C GLY A 245 33.67 50.21 -40.40
N GLU A 246 33.35 51.25 -39.61
CA GLU A 246 34.05 52.55 -39.73
C GLU A 246 34.60 53.19 -38.43
N SER A 247 34.51 52.54 -37.27
CA SER A 247 34.92 53.17 -35.98
C SER A 247 36.27 52.74 -35.40
N ALA A 248 37.27 52.48 -36.24
CA ALA A 248 38.64 52.22 -35.76
C ALA A 248 39.70 53.15 -36.36
N GLY A 249 39.33 54.39 -36.70
CA GLY A 249 40.29 55.48 -36.85
C GLY A 249 40.79 55.96 -35.49
N ASP A 250 41.97 55.47 -35.09
CA ASP A 250 43.04 56.09 -34.27
C ASP A 250 42.76 57.01 -33.06
N GLN A 251 41.52 57.20 -32.59
CA GLN A 251 41.21 58.11 -31.47
C GLN A 251 41.21 57.44 -30.09
N ASN A 252 41.41 56.12 -30.02
CA ASN A 252 41.31 55.32 -28.79
C ASN A 252 42.59 54.54 -28.46
N ALA A 253 43.75 54.93 -28.98
CA ALA A 253 45.01 54.22 -28.73
C ALA A 253 45.35 54.21 -27.22
N GLU A 254 45.18 55.35 -26.54
CA GLU A 254 45.39 55.48 -25.09
C GLU A 254 44.34 54.71 -24.28
N VAL A 255 43.07 54.76 -24.70
CA VAL A 255 42.00 53.99 -24.05
C VAL A 255 42.21 52.48 -24.23
N ARG A 256 42.71 52.03 -25.39
CA ARG A 256 43.10 50.63 -25.63
C ARG A 256 44.31 50.22 -24.79
N GLN A 257 45.26 51.12 -24.57
CA GLN A 257 46.39 50.88 -23.66
C GLN A 257 45.88 50.68 -22.23
N ALA A 258 45.07 51.61 -21.72
CA ALA A 258 44.48 51.52 -20.39
C ALA A 258 43.59 50.27 -20.21
N LEU A 259 42.82 49.88 -21.23
CA LEU A 259 42.06 48.63 -21.21
C LEU A 259 42.96 47.39 -21.18
N ARG A 260 44.09 47.39 -21.87
CA ARG A 260 45.07 46.29 -21.78
C ARG A 260 45.67 46.20 -20.38
N ASP A 261 46.02 47.32 -19.78
CA ASP A 261 46.58 47.37 -18.43
C ASP A 261 45.56 46.87 -17.38
N VAL A 262 44.28 47.22 -17.54
CA VAL A 262 43.19 46.71 -16.69
C VAL A 262 42.99 45.20 -16.88
N VAL A 263 43.02 44.71 -18.12
CA VAL A 263 42.88 43.27 -18.40
C VAL A 263 44.04 42.49 -17.77
N GLN A 264 45.27 42.99 -17.89
CA GLN A 264 46.44 42.37 -17.30
C GLN A 264 46.38 42.37 -15.76
N ALA A 265 45.95 43.48 -15.15
CA ALA A 265 45.71 43.54 -13.71
C ALA A 265 44.59 42.57 -13.26
N CYS A 266 43.54 42.40 -14.06
CA CYS A 266 42.50 41.40 -13.82
C CYS A 266 43.04 39.96 -13.94
N GLU A 267 43.89 39.68 -14.92
CA GLU A 267 44.55 38.36 -15.04
C GLU A 267 45.43 38.06 -13.82
N GLU A 268 46.23 39.04 -13.37
CA GLU A 268 47.04 38.91 -12.15
C GLU A 268 46.18 38.69 -10.90
N LEU A 269 45.06 39.42 -10.78
CA LEU A 269 44.11 39.28 -9.68
C LEU A 269 43.44 37.90 -9.69
N VAL A 270 43.00 37.43 -10.85
CA VAL A 270 42.37 36.11 -11.01
C VAL A 270 43.36 35.00 -10.69
N ASN A 271 44.61 35.10 -11.14
CA ASN A 271 45.66 34.14 -10.80
C ASN A 271 45.93 34.12 -9.29
N THR A 272 46.05 35.28 -8.66
CA THR A 272 46.23 35.41 -7.20
C THR A 272 45.03 34.82 -6.43
N GLN A 273 43.82 35.08 -6.91
CA GLN A 273 42.59 34.56 -6.31
C GLN A 273 42.49 33.04 -6.46
N ASN A 274 42.89 32.49 -7.60
CA ASN A 274 42.94 31.05 -7.84
C ASN A 274 43.97 30.37 -6.92
N GLU A 275 45.14 30.97 -6.72
CA GLU A 275 46.14 30.48 -5.76
C GLU A 275 45.63 30.51 -4.32
N LEU A 276 44.99 31.61 -3.91
CA LEU A 276 44.37 31.73 -2.58
C LEU A 276 43.28 30.67 -2.39
N TRP A 277 42.39 30.50 -3.36
CA TRP A 277 41.36 29.46 -3.32
C TRP A 277 41.94 28.06 -3.24
N GLN A 278 42.97 27.75 -4.02
CA GLN A 278 43.64 26.45 -3.93
C GLN A 278 44.25 26.20 -2.55
N ARG A 279 44.86 27.22 -1.93
CA ARG A 279 45.38 27.11 -0.56
C ARG A 279 44.25 26.89 0.45
N THR A 280 43.20 27.70 0.39
CA THR A 280 42.06 27.58 1.32
C THR A 280 41.33 26.25 1.15
N LEU A 281 41.17 25.74 -0.08
CA LEU A 281 40.57 24.44 -0.35
C LEU A 281 41.42 23.30 0.21
N LYS A 282 42.75 23.33 0.03
CA LYS A 282 43.64 22.33 0.64
C LYS A 282 43.58 22.33 2.16
N GLU A 283 43.64 23.51 2.78
CA GLU A 283 43.51 23.65 4.25
C GLU A 283 42.15 23.14 4.76
N ARG A 284 41.07 23.42 4.02
CA ARG A 284 39.72 22.93 4.32
C ARG A 284 39.59 21.43 4.15
N ASP A 285 40.12 20.86 3.08
CA ASP A 285 40.09 19.43 2.81
C ASP A 285 40.85 18.65 3.89
N GLU A 286 42.01 19.14 4.30
CA GLU A 286 42.77 18.57 5.42
C GLU A 286 42.00 18.67 6.74
N ALA A 287 41.37 19.82 7.03
CA ALA A 287 40.55 20.00 8.23
C ALA A 287 39.32 19.07 8.24
N ILE A 288 38.63 18.94 7.11
CA ILE A 288 37.46 18.07 6.93
C ILE A 288 37.87 16.60 7.04
N GLY A 289 38.98 16.19 6.41
CA GLY A 289 39.52 14.83 6.53
C GLY A 289 39.86 14.48 7.98
N ASN A 290 40.47 15.41 8.71
CA ASN A 290 40.76 15.23 10.14
C ASN A 290 39.49 15.11 11.00
N LEU A 291 38.46 15.90 10.70
CA LEU A 291 37.15 15.79 11.37
C LEU A 291 36.48 14.44 11.08
N TRP A 292 36.50 13.98 9.82
CA TRP A 292 35.94 12.68 9.44
C TRP A 292 36.64 11.51 10.14
N ASN A 293 37.97 11.53 10.20
CA ASN A 293 38.73 10.50 10.91
C ASN A 293 38.40 10.47 12.40
N ARG A 294 38.28 11.64 13.05
CA ARG A 294 37.88 11.73 14.47
C ARG A 294 36.44 11.24 14.69
N ALA A 295 35.52 11.62 13.80
CA ALA A 295 34.13 11.16 13.87
C ALA A 295 34.03 9.63 13.69
N GLY A 296 34.81 9.06 12.77
CA GLY A 296 34.91 7.61 12.56
C GLY A 296 35.41 6.89 13.81
N GLN A 297 36.51 7.36 14.40
CA GLN A 297 37.06 6.78 15.64
C GLN A 297 36.10 6.90 16.82
N ALA A 298 35.42 8.05 16.97
CA ALA A 298 34.43 8.26 18.03
C ALA A 298 33.21 7.33 17.85
N LEU A 299 32.74 7.14 16.62
CA LEU A 299 31.64 6.24 16.31
C LEU A 299 32.03 4.78 16.58
N GLU A 300 33.22 4.35 16.18
CA GLU A 300 33.74 3.01 16.44
C GLU A 300 33.81 2.71 17.94
N LEU A 301 34.35 3.66 18.72
CA LEU A 301 34.41 3.55 20.19
C LEU A 301 33.01 3.48 20.80
N ALA A 302 32.09 4.34 20.35
CA ALA A 302 30.72 4.38 20.84
C ALA A 302 29.94 3.10 20.50
N MET A 303 30.06 2.59 19.27
CA MET A 303 29.43 1.34 18.85
C MET A 303 29.99 0.14 19.63
N THR A 304 31.30 0.08 19.81
CA THR A 304 31.94 -0.99 20.60
C THR A 304 31.48 -0.96 22.05
N SER A 305 31.42 0.23 22.65
CA SER A 305 30.91 0.41 24.02
C SER A 305 29.44 0.02 24.13
N ALA A 306 28.60 0.45 23.18
CA ALA A 306 27.17 0.12 23.16
C ALA A 306 26.90 -1.37 22.96
N LEU A 307 27.63 -2.03 22.04
CA LEU A 307 27.53 -3.47 21.81
C LEU A 307 27.95 -4.27 23.04
N ASN A 308 29.06 -3.90 23.68
CA ASN A 308 29.48 -4.54 24.93
C ASN A 308 28.46 -4.35 26.06
N ALA A 309 27.95 -3.12 26.24
CA ALA A 309 26.92 -2.86 27.24
C ALA A 309 25.64 -3.65 26.98
N THR A 310 25.23 -3.77 25.71
CA THR A 310 24.04 -4.54 25.32
C THR A 310 24.25 -6.04 25.52
N ALA A 311 25.43 -6.56 25.18
CA ALA A 311 25.79 -7.95 25.39
C ALA A 311 25.82 -8.31 26.88
N GLU A 312 26.42 -7.45 27.72
CA GLU A 312 26.39 -7.62 29.18
C GLU A 312 24.96 -7.58 29.73
N GLN A 313 24.12 -6.66 29.25
CA GLN A 313 22.72 -6.58 29.68
C GLN A 313 21.93 -7.84 29.28
N HIS A 314 22.16 -8.37 28.08
CA HIS A 314 21.53 -9.61 27.62
C HIS A 314 22.02 -10.81 28.43
N ALA A 315 23.32 -10.91 28.71
CA ALA A 315 23.87 -11.95 29.58
C ALA A 315 23.23 -11.92 30.98
N ARG A 316 23.07 -10.73 31.57
CA ARG A 316 22.38 -10.58 32.87
C ARG A 316 20.92 -11.00 32.79
N ARG A 317 20.17 -10.56 31.78
CA ARG A 317 18.76 -10.96 31.59
C ARG A 317 18.60 -12.46 31.39
N LEU A 318 19.47 -13.09 30.59
CA LEU A 318 19.46 -14.54 30.41
C LEU A 318 19.72 -15.26 31.74
N GLN A 319 20.68 -14.79 32.54
CA GLN A 319 20.95 -15.37 33.85
C GLN A 319 19.79 -15.16 34.84
N GLU A 320 19.12 -14.01 34.81
CA GLU A 320 17.93 -13.74 35.62
C GLU A 320 16.76 -14.64 35.19
N MET A 321 16.54 -14.81 33.88
CA MET A 321 15.52 -15.71 33.34
C MET A 321 15.82 -17.17 33.69
N GLU A 322 17.08 -17.60 33.59
CA GLU A 322 17.50 -18.94 33.98
C GLU A 322 17.24 -19.18 35.47
N LYS A 323 17.62 -18.24 36.34
CA LYS A 323 17.31 -18.31 37.78
C LYS A 323 15.81 -18.35 38.05
N ALA A 324 15.03 -17.52 37.39
CA ALA A 324 13.57 -17.50 37.53
C ALA A 324 12.94 -18.83 37.05
N HIS A 325 13.46 -19.41 35.96
CA HIS A 325 13.00 -20.70 35.45
C HIS A 325 13.38 -21.84 36.40
N LEU A 326 14.60 -21.85 36.95
CA LEU A 326 15.02 -22.83 37.96
C LEU A 326 14.18 -22.71 39.24
N GLN A 327 13.82 -21.49 39.65
CA GLN A 327 12.90 -21.28 40.77
C GLN A 327 11.50 -21.82 40.47
N LEU A 328 10.94 -21.53 39.29
CA LEU A 328 9.65 -22.09 38.87
C LEU A 328 9.67 -23.63 38.83
N LEU A 329 10.75 -24.24 38.34
CA LEU A 329 10.92 -25.69 38.36
C LEU A 329 11.01 -26.24 39.78
N ALA A 330 11.72 -25.56 40.68
CA ALA A 330 11.82 -25.94 42.08
C ALA A 330 10.47 -25.82 42.80
N ASP A 331 9.73 -24.73 42.57
CA ASP A 331 8.40 -24.51 43.12
C ASP A 331 7.39 -25.51 42.57
N TRP A 332 7.43 -25.79 41.26
CA TRP A 332 6.64 -26.84 40.64
C TRP A 332 6.95 -28.20 41.27
N ALA A 333 8.22 -28.57 41.38
CA ALA A 333 8.65 -29.82 41.99
C ALA A 333 8.16 -29.93 43.44
N LYS A 334 8.27 -28.86 44.22
CA LYS A 334 7.73 -28.81 45.59
C LYS A 334 6.21 -28.99 45.60
N ASN A 335 5.49 -28.19 44.83
CA ASN A 335 4.02 -28.20 44.83
C ASN A 335 3.40 -29.45 44.19
N THR A 336 4.12 -30.19 43.35
CA THR A 336 3.60 -31.40 42.70
C THR A 336 4.15 -32.68 43.29
N LEU A 337 5.47 -32.79 43.51
CA LEU A 337 6.08 -34.02 44.02
C LEU A 337 5.84 -34.20 45.51
N GLU A 338 5.81 -33.12 46.31
CA GLU A 338 5.63 -33.23 47.75
C GLU A 338 4.24 -33.77 48.13
N PRO A 339 3.11 -33.29 47.55
CA PRO A 339 1.80 -33.88 47.79
C PRO A 339 1.69 -35.32 47.28
N VAL A 340 2.30 -35.64 46.14
CA VAL A 340 2.32 -37.02 45.61
C VAL A 340 3.07 -37.94 46.56
N ASN A 341 4.20 -37.52 47.12
CA ASN A 341 4.96 -38.30 48.09
C ASN A 341 4.17 -38.51 49.40
N VAL A 342 3.46 -37.48 49.88
CA VAL A 342 2.55 -37.60 51.03
C VAL A 342 1.41 -38.57 50.72
N GLN A 343 0.81 -38.51 49.54
CA GLN A 343 -0.23 -39.45 49.13
C GLN A 343 0.29 -40.89 49.04
N ILE A 344 1.45 -41.13 48.42
CA ILE A 344 2.07 -42.47 48.36
C ILE A 344 2.31 -43.03 49.76
N ASN A 345 2.85 -42.22 50.68
CA ASN A 345 3.06 -42.65 52.07
C ASN A 345 1.73 -42.96 52.78
N SER A 346 0.70 -42.15 52.55
CA SER A 346 -0.64 -42.40 53.12
C SER A 346 -1.28 -43.68 52.58
N VAL A 347 -1.09 -44.00 51.29
CA VAL A 347 -1.52 -45.26 50.68
C VAL A 347 -0.77 -46.43 51.30
N GLY A 348 0.55 -46.29 51.49
CA GLY A 348 1.37 -47.30 52.18
C GLY A 348 0.88 -47.58 53.60
N GLU A 349 0.52 -46.55 54.36
CA GLU A 349 0.00 -46.70 55.73
C GLU A 349 -1.39 -47.34 55.76
N VAL A 350 -2.28 -46.98 54.82
CA VAL A 350 -3.59 -47.65 54.67
C VAL A 350 -3.39 -49.12 54.32
N LEU A 351 -2.46 -49.45 53.43
CA LEU A 351 -2.16 -50.82 53.05
C LEU A 351 -1.64 -51.63 54.25
N ARG A 352 -0.72 -51.04 55.03
CA ARG A 352 -0.18 -51.65 56.26
C ARG A 352 -1.29 -51.91 57.28
N ARG A 353 -2.17 -50.94 57.51
CA ARG A 353 -3.32 -51.09 58.41
C ARG A 353 -4.30 -52.14 57.91
N SER A 354 -4.54 -52.22 56.60
CA SER A 354 -5.36 -53.28 56.01
C SER A 354 -4.73 -54.65 56.22
N THR A 355 -3.40 -54.79 56.05
CA THR A 355 -2.72 -56.06 56.31
C THR A 355 -2.84 -56.45 57.78
N GLU A 356 -2.66 -55.53 58.72
CA GLU A 356 -2.83 -55.79 60.16
C GLU A 356 -4.24 -56.26 60.52
N ILE A 357 -5.27 -55.61 59.96
CA ILE A 357 -6.67 -56.02 60.15
C ILE A 357 -6.90 -57.43 59.58
N LEU A 358 -6.33 -57.74 58.41
CA LEU A 358 -6.45 -59.08 57.82
C LEU A 358 -5.78 -60.14 58.69
N THR A 359 -4.60 -59.86 59.25
CA THR A 359 -3.92 -60.78 60.17
C THR A 359 -4.70 -60.97 61.47
N GLU A 360 -5.29 -59.91 62.02
CA GLU A 360 -6.16 -59.98 63.20
C GLU A 360 -7.42 -60.80 62.92
N LEU A 361 -8.04 -60.62 61.74
CA LEU A 361 -9.17 -61.43 61.29
C LEU A 361 -8.77 -62.90 61.17
N GLU A 362 -7.62 -63.20 60.57
CA GLU A 362 -7.10 -64.56 60.45
C GLU A 362 -6.89 -65.20 61.83
N ASN A 363 -6.27 -64.46 62.77
CA ASN A 363 -6.06 -64.94 64.14
C ASN A 363 -7.38 -65.21 64.87
N ARG A 364 -8.37 -64.30 64.77
CA ARG A 364 -9.70 -64.53 65.35
C ARG A 364 -10.41 -65.72 64.74
N LEU A 365 -10.38 -65.86 63.42
CA LEU A 365 -10.94 -67.04 62.74
C LEU A 365 -10.25 -68.32 63.20
N ARG A 366 -8.95 -68.26 63.50
CA ARG A 366 -8.18 -69.39 64.02
C ARG A 366 -8.55 -69.70 65.47
N GLU A 367 -8.74 -68.69 66.32
CA GLU A 367 -9.25 -68.83 67.68
C GLU A 367 -10.66 -69.41 67.69
N ASP A 368 -11.58 -68.88 66.88
CA ASP A 368 -12.92 -69.42 66.71
C ASP A 368 -12.86 -70.88 66.24
N ALA A 369 -12.00 -71.20 65.26
CA ALA A 369 -11.82 -72.58 64.80
C ALA A 369 -11.26 -73.51 65.89
N MET A 370 -10.41 -73.00 66.80
CA MET A 370 -9.95 -73.75 67.97
C MET A 370 -11.07 -73.93 69.00
N ALA A 371 -11.86 -72.89 69.29
CA ALA A 371 -13.01 -72.98 70.18
C ALA A 371 -14.07 -73.96 69.64
N TRP A 372 -14.33 -73.98 68.33
CA TRP A 372 -15.18 -74.98 67.68
C TRP A 372 -14.62 -76.40 67.82
N ARG A 373 -13.30 -76.56 67.78
CA ARG A 373 -12.65 -77.86 67.98
C ARG A 373 -12.74 -78.32 69.43
N ASP A 374 -12.56 -77.44 70.41
CA ASP A 374 -12.74 -77.75 71.84
C ASP A 374 -14.21 -78.07 72.16
N LEU A 375 -15.15 -77.34 71.55
CA LEU A 375 -16.58 -77.63 71.64
C LEU A 375 -16.90 -79.00 71.01
N ALA A 376 -16.31 -79.32 69.86
CA ALA A 376 -16.43 -80.66 69.28
C ALA A 376 -15.81 -81.76 70.18
N HIS A 377 -14.70 -81.46 70.88
CA HIS A 377 -14.06 -82.38 71.79
C HIS A 377 -14.89 -82.63 73.05
N SER A 378 -15.45 -81.58 73.67
CA SER A 378 -16.36 -81.71 74.83
C SER A 378 -17.68 -82.41 74.49
N VAL A 379 -18.20 -82.25 73.27
CA VAL A 379 -19.31 -83.07 72.76
C VAL A 379 -18.88 -84.54 72.61
N GLY A 380 -17.63 -84.81 72.23
CA GLY A 380 -17.04 -86.15 72.26
C GLY A 380 -16.91 -86.74 73.67
N GLU A 381 -16.47 -85.96 74.66
CA GLU A 381 -16.41 -86.39 76.07
C GLU A 381 -17.81 -86.65 76.65
N LEU A 382 -18.82 -85.87 76.26
CA LEU A 382 -20.22 -86.12 76.61
C LEU A 382 -20.73 -87.45 76.01
N ALA A 383 -20.34 -87.78 74.77
CA ALA A 383 -20.66 -89.07 74.17
C ALA A 383 -19.95 -90.25 74.86
N GLU A 384 -18.73 -90.05 75.38
CA GLU A 384 -17.99 -91.07 76.12
C GLU A 384 -18.54 -91.27 77.55
N LEU A 385 -18.98 -90.20 78.22
CA LEU A 385 -19.75 -90.27 79.47
C LEU A 385 -21.09 -90.99 79.27
N GLN A 386 -21.77 -90.74 78.15
CA GLN A 386 -23.02 -91.43 77.80
C GLN A 386 -22.78 -92.94 77.58
N ARG A 387 -21.67 -93.32 76.94
CA ARG A 387 -21.25 -94.72 76.76
C ARG A 387 -20.90 -95.42 78.07
N LEU A 388 -20.27 -94.72 79.02
CA LEU A 388 -19.96 -95.25 80.36
C LEU A 388 -21.21 -95.37 81.26
N LEU A 389 -22.24 -94.54 81.03
CA LEU A 389 -23.54 -94.65 81.70
C LEU A 389 -24.35 -95.84 81.14
N GLU A 390 -24.32 -96.06 79.83
CA GLU A 390 -24.92 -97.23 79.17
C GLU A 390 -24.27 -98.56 79.61
N GLN A 391 -22.95 -98.60 79.82
CA GLN A 391 -22.27 -99.78 80.35
C GLN A 391 -22.71 -100.16 81.77
N ASN A 392 -23.08 -99.19 82.62
CA ASN A 392 -23.58 -99.47 83.98
C ASN A 392 -25.07 -99.79 84.01
N LEU A 393 -25.87 -99.20 83.12
CA LEU A 393 -27.30 -99.52 82.97
C LEU A 393 -27.54 -100.90 82.34
N SER A 394 -26.63 -101.37 81.48
CA SER A 394 -26.65 -102.73 80.91
C SER A 394 -26.40 -103.84 81.95
N ALA A 395 -25.78 -103.55 83.09
CA ALA A 395 -25.44 -104.55 84.11
C ALA A 395 -26.61 -104.90 85.06
N VAL A 396 -27.72 -104.16 85.01
CA VAL A 396 -28.81 -104.25 86.02
C VAL A 396 -30.17 -104.72 85.45
N ALA A 397 -30.34 -104.88 84.12
CA ALA A 397 -31.66 -105.02 83.50
C ALA A 397 -32.02 -106.38 82.82
N SER A 398 -31.35 -107.52 83.08
CA SER A 398 -31.77 -108.81 82.47
C SER A 398 -31.74 -110.06 83.37
N ALA A 399 -31.87 -109.90 84.68
CA ALA A 399 -32.29 -110.99 85.57
C ALA A 399 -33.82 -110.94 85.77
N LYS A 400 -34.49 -112.00 85.29
CA LYS A 400 -35.90 -112.40 85.46
C LYS A 400 -36.95 -111.74 84.57
N HIS A 401 -37.90 -112.45 83.94
CA HIS A 401 -38.21 -113.88 83.70
C HIS A 401 -39.13 -113.81 82.45
N PHE A 402 -38.85 -114.44 81.31
CA PHE A 402 -38.89 -115.88 81.00
C PHE A 402 -40.27 -116.51 81.30
N GLU A 403 -41.02 -116.83 80.22
CA GLU A 403 -42.22 -117.70 80.12
C GLU A 403 -43.39 -117.17 79.24
N GLU A 404 -43.08 -116.42 78.17
CA GLU A 404 -43.43 -116.81 76.79
C GLU A 404 -42.17 -117.28 76.06
N ALA A 405 -41.35 -118.03 76.80
CA ALA A 405 -40.82 -119.26 76.24
C ALA A 405 -42.04 -120.14 75.94
N LEU A 406 -42.16 -120.73 74.78
CA LEU A 406 -41.18 -120.82 73.75
C LEU A 406 -41.96 -121.49 72.62
N ALA A 407 -41.44 -121.26 71.43
CA ALA A 407 -41.30 -122.39 70.55
C ALA A 407 -42.59 -122.95 69.95
N THR A 408 -43.11 -122.23 68.96
CA THR A 408 -42.41 -122.40 67.68
C THR A 408 -42.02 -121.03 67.14
N LEU A 409 -40.87 -120.55 67.57
CA LEU A 409 -39.55 -120.97 67.07
C LEU A 409 -39.34 -120.44 65.66
N ALA A 410 -38.29 -119.63 65.57
CA ALA A 410 -37.35 -119.64 64.47
C ALA A 410 -37.98 -119.25 63.12
N ALA A 411 -38.13 -117.97 62.77
CA ALA A 411 -37.06 -116.99 62.77
C ALA A 411 -37.54 -115.53 62.90
N ALA A 412 -38.81 -115.30 63.24
CA ALA A 412 -39.34 -113.97 63.64
C ALA A 412 -38.85 -113.52 65.04
N ALA A 413 -38.02 -114.38 65.64
CA ALA A 413 -37.25 -114.29 66.87
C ALA A 413 -36.05 -113.36 66.72
N ASN A 414 -36.31 -112.08 66.89
CA ASN A 414 -35.74 -111.28 67.96
C ASN A 414 -36.25 -109.88 67.65
N LEU A 415 -37.58 -109.80 67.69
CA LEU A 415 -38.32 -109.49 68.90
C LEU A 415 -38.22 -107.98 69.03
N LEU A 416 -39.22 -107.34 68.44
CA LEU A 416 -40.38 -106.89 69.20
C LEU A 416 -39.91 -105.75 70.10
N SER A 417 -40.22 -104.54 69.68
CA SER A 417 -41.58 -104.03 69.85
C SER A 417 -41.69 -103.45 71.23
N ALA A 418 -42.60 -102.50 71.26
CA ALA A 418 -43.20 -102.02 72.47
C ALA A 418 -42.21 -101.17 73.26
N HIS A 419 -42.35 -99.86 73.25
CA HIS A 419 -43.60 -99.14 73.17
C HIS A 419 -43.16 -97.69 73.02
N LEU A 420 -43.58 -97.01 71.96
CA LEU A 420 -44.84 -96.28 71.99
C LEU A 420 -44.83 -95.26 73.14
N HIS A 421 -44.51 -94.00 72.86
CA HIS A 421 -45.49 -92.95 72.50
C HIS A 421 -46.26 -92.36 73.70
N ARG A 422 -46.30 -91.01 73.71
CA ARG A 422 -47.24 -90.04 74.37
C ARG A 422 -46.72 -89.39 75.67
N LEU A 423 -46.37 -88.08 75.73
CA LEU A 423 -47.17 -86.80 75.72
C LEU A 423 -47.91 -86.54 77.05
N PRO A 424 -48.34 -85.30 77.48
CA PRO A 424 -48.17 -83.90 76.98
C PRO A 424 -48.05 -82.76 78.08
N ALA A 425 -48.10 -81.47 77.61
CA ALA A 425 -48.67 -80.20 78.19
C ALA A 425 -48.01 -79.54 79.44
N ASP A 426 -47.97 -78.21 79.68
CA ASP A 426 -48.85 -77.03 79.46
C ASP A 426 -48.01 -75.75 79.84
N ARG A 427 -48.00 -74.55 79.21
CA ARG A 427 -48.98 -73.43 79.27
C ARG A 427 -48.55 -72.22 78.39
N SER A 428 -49.39 -71.84 77.41
CA SER A 428 -50.04 -70.54 77.07
C SER A 428 -49.47 -69.15 77.55
N PRO A 429 -49.91 -67.96 77.02
CA PRO A 429 -50.44 -67.55 75.67
C PRO A 429 -50.12 -66.09 75.19
N TRP A 430 -50.61 -65.76 73.97
CA TRP A 430 -50.91 -64.42 73.37
C TRP A 430 -49.72 -63.57 72.85
N ALA A 431 -49.79 -62.78 71.77
CA ALA A 431 -50.74 -62.54 70.67
C ALA A 431 -50.06 -61.60 69.65
N GLU A 432 -50.48 -61.68 68.38
CA GLU A 432 -50.66 -60.58 67.41
C GLU A 432 -49.52 -59.55 67.22
N GLY A 433 -49.08 -59.17 66.01
CA GLY A 433 -49.73 -59.20 64.72
C GLY A 433 -49.33 -57.93 63.95
N HIS A 434 -48.80 -58.11 62.74
CA HIS A 434 -49.06 -57.23 61.58
C HIS A 434 -48.53 -55.75 61.62
N PRO A 435 -48.56 -54.98 60.51
CA PRO A 435 -47.51 -55.05 59.49
C PRO A 435 -47.11 -53.68 58.84
N THR A 436 -46.17 -53.74 57.90
CA THR A 436 -46.10 -52.96 56.63
C THR A 436 -45.89 -51.42 56.59
N LYS A 437 -44.89 -51.10 55.74
CA LYS A 437 -44.83 -50.05 54.68
C LYS A 437 -44.58 -48.58 55.07
N ALA A 438 -43.45 -48.04 54.58
CA ALA A 438 -43.32 -46.92 53.62
C ALA A 438 -41.83 -46.45 53.64
N LYS A 439 -41.07 -46.48 52.54
CA LYS A 439 -40.98 -45.57 51.37
C LYS A 439 -40.34 -44.19 51.65
N ALA A 440 -39.39 -43.82 50.77
CA ALA A 440 -38.72 -42.53 50.53
C ALA A 440 -37.61 -42.16 51.53
N ALA A 441 -36.44 -41.64 51.11
CA ALA A 441 -36.05 -40.96 49.87
C ALA A 441 -34.62 -41.34 49.45
#